data_AF-A0A9R1BXC9-F1
#
_entry.id   AF-A0A9R1BXC9-F1
#
_cell.length_a   1.000
_cell.length_b   1.000
_cell.length_c   1.000
_cell.angle_alpha   90.00
_cell.angle_beta   90.00
_cell.angle_gamma   90.00
#
_symmetry.space_group_name_H-M   'P 1'
#
loop_
_entity.id
_entity.type
_entity.pdbx_description
1 polymer ?
#
loop_
_entity_poly.entity_id
_entity_poly.type
_entity_poly.pdbx_seq_one_letter_code
_entity_poly.pdbx_strand_id
1 'polypeptide(L)'
;MTNEQLQAVIHAAPALATIYLESVVVLGKTASPTNATDVIIRVHCPVATALVLDRCDLTKGPFWSGTAAVEIDAPRLRRFTYKGVLRQVSLTSQATDLARADLHIIREFISRSDEDARRRRDLVTFWRFARNFSNAKELKLRVSSLDDIAVVAAASQTKLLRSFCNLECLEIEGMNGRKGKTAAVAIANLLLCCPVLRDLRINLSTVWSYVDAHYHPGTCPMERKCQHDLDKSIQAFENRGSEPVGQDDDDGDTYDHLSDLPALSGRVFPCLQTSLRRVGLQFRLEKTHNNFGVKLIKFFAQNAMVLEEMQIDDGNGKMRHHINCNIERWLANSANDRRTSFVVLPLERRNHHDDTLL
;
A
#
# COMPACT_ATOMS: atom_id res chain seq x y z
N MET A 1 -28.85 0.08 7.93
CA MET A 1 -29.64 1.12 7.24
C MET A 1 -29.91 0.66 5.80
N THR A 2 -31.07 0.94 5.21
CA THR A 2 -31.31 0.64 3.79
C THR A 2 -30.64 1.69 2.90
N ASN A 3 -30.37 1.36 1.63
CA ASN A 3 -29.85 2.38 0.69
C ASN A 3 -30.79 3.61 0.58
N GLU A 4 -32.11 3.39 0.59
CA GLU A 4 -33.10 4.47 0.51
C GLU A 4 -33.02 5.43 1.72
N GLN A 5 -32.78 4.90 2.93
CA GLN A 5 -32.58 5.71 4.12
C GLN A 5 -31.29 6.54 4.04
N LEU A 6 -30.20 5.97 3.51
CA LEU A 6 -28.95 6.70 3.29
C LEU A 6 -29.17 7.86 2.29
N GLN A 7 -29.85 7.59 1.17
CA GLN A 7 -30.18 8.62 0.18
C GLN A 7 -31.06 9.72 0.78
N ALA A 8 -32.07 9.37 1.58
CA ALA A 8 -32.95 10.35 2.21
C ALA A 8 -32.17 11.31 3.12
N VAL A 9 -31.19 10.81 3.87
CA VAL A 9 -30.32 11.64 4.72
C VAL A 9 -29.45 12.59 3.88
N ILE A 10 -28.84 12.09 2.80
CA ILE A 10 -28.01 12.92 1.91
C ILE A 10 -28.87 14.00 1.23
N HIS A 11 -30.06 13.65 0.75
CA HIS A 11 -30.98 14.59 0.10
C HIS A 11 -31.56 15.63 1.06
N ALA A 12 -31.76 15.29 2.34
CA ALA A 12 -32.20 16.24 3.36
C ALA A 12 -31.15 17.31 3.67
N ALA A 13 -29.88 17.08 3.32
CA ALA A 13 -28.77 18.00 3.53
C ALA A 13 -28.11 18.39 2.18
N PRO A 14 -28.75 19.23 1.36
CA PRO A 14 -28.24 19.56 0.02
C PRO A 14 -26.90 20.31 0.02
N ALA A 15 -26.51 20.93 1.14
CA ALA A 15 -25.23 21.61 1.33
C ALA A 15 -24.12 20.68 1.90
N LEU A 16 -24.38 19.37 2.02
CA LEU A 16 -23.46 18.42 2.63
C LEU A 16 -22.22 18.23 1.76
N ALA A 17 -21.14 18.93 2.13
CA ALA A 17 -19.87 18.91 1.41
C ALA A 17 -18.96 17.74 1.81
N THR A 18 -19.18 17.15 2.99
CA THR A 18 -18.37 16.05 3.52
C THR A 18 -19.29 14.95 4.03
N ILE A 19 -19.04 13.73 3.60
CA ILE A 19 -19.79 12.55 4.03
C ILE A 19 -18.79 11.58 4.65
N TYR A 20 -19.00 11.25 5.92
CA TYR A 20 -18.19 10.29 6.65
C TYR A 20 -19.10 9.14 7.11
N LEU A 21 -18.86 7.95 6.56
CA LEU A 21 -19.56 6.73 6.95
C LEU A 21 -18.56 5.80 7.61
N GLU A 22 -18.79 5.51 8.88
CA GLU A 22 -17.96 4.59 9.66
C GLU A 22 -18.79 3.43 10.21
N SER A 23 -18.31 2.21 9.97
CA SER A 23 -18.92 0.96 10.45
C SER A 23 -20.42 0.84 10.11
N VAL A 24 -20.83 1.48 9.00
CA VAL A 24 -22.22 1.49 8.55
C VAL A 24 -22.50 0.24 7.73
N VAL A 25 -23.56 -0.47 8.10
CA VAL A 25 -24.12 -1.56 7.29
C VAL A 25 -25.20 -1.01 6.37
N VAL A 26 -24.94 -1.02 5.06
CA VAL A 26 -25.91 -0.62 4.02
C VAL A 26 -26.41 -1.87 3.31
N LEU A 27 -27.71 -2.08 3.40
CA LEU A 27 -28.38 -3.20 2.75
C LEU A 27 -28.81 -2.80 1.34
N GLY A 28 -28.32 -3.54 0.35
CA GLY A 28 -28.79 -3.42 -1.02
C GLY A 28 -30.19 -4.01 -1.21
N LYS A 29 -30.93 -3.49 -2.20
CA LYS A 29 -32.28 -3.96 -2.53
C LYS A 29 -32.18 -5.12 -3.53
N THR A 30 -32.75 -6.28 -3.21
CA THR A 30 -32.88 -7.38 -4.17
C THR A 30 -34.04 -7.08 -5.12
N ALA A 31 -33.78 -7.05 -6.43
CA ALA A 31 -34.83 -6.84 -7.43
C ALA A 31 -35.74 -8.07 -7.61
N SER A 32 -35.27 -9.27 -7.20
CA SER A 32 -36.05 -10.51 -7.19
C SER A 32 -35.38 -11.56 -6.27
N PRO A 33 -36.13 -12.41 -5.56
CA PRO A 33 -35.59 -13.53 -4.78
C PRO A 33 -34.94 -14.63 -5.63
N THR A 34 -35.13 -14.64 -6.96
CA THR A 34 -34.61 -15.71 -7.84
C THR A 34 -33.26 -15.40 -8.51
N ASN A 35 -32.83 -14.13 -8.59
CA ASN A 35 -31.59 -13.72 -9.25
C ASN A 35 -30.73 -12.84 -8.32
N ALA A 36 -30.11 -13.45 -7.30
CA ALA A 36 -29.31 -12.78 -6.27
C ALA A 36 -27.92 -12.26 -6.74
N THR A 37 -27.65 -12.22 -8.04
CA THR A 37 -26.32 -11.90 -8.58
C THR A 37 -26.02 -10.40 -8.63
N ASP A 38 -27.02 -9.54 -8.83
CA ASP A 38 -26.80 -8.13 -9.23
C ASP A 38 -27.40 -7.10 -8.26
N VAL A 39 -27.09 -7.20 -6.97
CA VAL A 39 -27.44 -6.14 -6.02
C VAL A 39 -26.40 -5.02 -6.12
N ILE A 40 -26.87 -3.83 -6.53
CA ILE A 40 -26.06 -2.62 -6.64
C ILE A 40 -26.53 -1.61 -5.59
N ILE A 41 -25.61 -1.14 -4.75
CA ILE A 41 -25.82 -0.03 -3.83
C ILE A 41 -25.37 1.24 -4.53
N ARG A 42 -26.31 2.15 -4.77
CA ARG A 42 -26.06 3.46 -5.40
C ARG A 42 -26.01 4.55 -4.35
N VAL A 43 -24.89 5.25 -4.29
CA VAL A 43 -24.67 6.40 -3.41
C VAL A 43 -24.56 7.67 -4.25
N HIS A 44 -25.57 8.53 -4.25
CA HIS A 44 -25.56 9.79 -4.99
C HIS A 44 -25.27 10.99 -4.08
N CYS A 45 -24.15 11.67 -4.33
CA CYS A 45 -23.63 12.75 -3.49
C CYS A 45 -23.19 13.94 -4.38
N PRO A 46 -24.14 14.72 -4.94
CA PRO A 46 -23.84 15.68 -6.00
C PRO A 46 -22.97 16.86 -5.55
N VAL A 47 -23.05 17.25 -4.28
CA VAL A 47 -22.33 18.39 -3.70
C VAL A 47 -21.10 17.96 -2.91
N ALA A 48 -20.97 16.67 -2.58
CA ALA A 48 -19.90 16.17 -1.74
C ALA A 48 -18.53 16.35 -2.41
N THR A 49 -17.63 16.99 -1.67
CA THR A 49 -16.23 17.17 -2.03
C THR A 49 -15.32 16.19 -1.31
N ALA A 50 -15.78 15.60 -0.20
CA ALA A 50 -15.08 14.57 0.54
C ALA A 50 -16.03 13.42 0.88
N LEU A 51 -15.58 12.19 0.63
CA LEU A 51 -16.28 10.96 1.00
C LEU A 51 -15.32 10.00 1.70
N VAL A 52 -15.73 9.55 2.88
CA VAL A 52 -15.01 8.54 3.67
C VAL A 52 -15.92 7.34 3.87
N LEU A 53 -15.40 6.17 3.48
CA LEU A 53 -15.99 4.86 3.75
C LEU A 53 -15.02 4.10 4.65
N ASP A 54 -15.24 4.12 5.96
CA ASP A 54 -14.43 3.40 6.94
C ASP A 54 -15.19 2.18 7.46
N ARG A 55 -14.65 0.98 7.24
CA ARG A 55 -15.17 -0.32 7.70
C ARG A 55 -16.67 -0.51 7.42
N CYS A 56 -17.17 0.10 6.36
CA CYS A 56 -18.57 -0.04 5.98
C CYS A 56 -18.82 -1.43 5.38
N ASP A 57 -19.92 -2.05 5.78
CA ASP A 57 -20.35 -3.32 5.21
C ASP A 57 -21.49 -3.11 4.22
N LEU A 58 -21.21 -3.45 2.96
CA LEU A 58 -22.06 -3.19 1.81
C LEU A 58 -22.51 -4.55 1.27
N THR A 59 -23.55 -5.11 1.90
CA THR A 59 -23.97 -6.50 1.70
C THR A 59 -25.23 -6.61 0.84
N LYS A 60 -25.39 -7.78 0.21
CA LYS A 60 -26.56 -8.12 -0.60
C LYS A 60 -27.85 -8.32 0.22
N GLY A 61 -27.75 -8.36 1.56
CA GLY A 61 -28.86 -8.56 2.47
C GLY A 61 -28.46 -9.27 3.76
N PRO A 62 -29.36 -9.37 4.75
CA PRO A 62 -29.06 -9.96 6.07
C PRO A 62 -28.84 -11.49 6.03
N PHE A 63 -29.29 -12.18 4.98
CA PHE A 63 -29.26 -13.65 4.87
C PHE A 63 -28.30 -14.18 3.80
N TRP A 64 -27.62 -13.31 3.05
CA TRP A 64 -26.82 -13.71 1.88
C TRP A 64 -25.33 -13.46 2.12
N SER A 65 -24.52 -14.51 1.95
CA SER A 65 -23.07 -14.41 1.89
C SER A 65 -22.65 -13.87 0.52
N GLY A 66 -22.78 -12.56 0.34
CA GLY A 66 -22.43 -11.93 -0.91
C GLY A 66 -22.20 -10.44 -0.79
N THR A 67 -21.17 -9.99 -1.48
CA THR A 67 -20.79 -8.60 -1.58
C THR A 67 -21.64 -7.87 -2.62
N ALA A 68 -22.28 -6.76 -2.27
CA ALA A 68 -22.96 -5.93 -3.25
C ALA A 68 -21.93 -5.12 -4.07
N ALA A 69 -22.23 -4.86 -5.35
CA ALA A 69 -21.48 -3.86 -6.10
C ALA A 69 -21.91 -2.47 -5.63
N VAL A 70 -21.00 -1.51 -5.64
CA VAL A 70 -21.25 -0.16 -5.13
C VAL A 70 -20.96 0.83 -6.24
N GLU A 71 -21.94 1.66 -6.57
CA GLU A 71 -21.81 2.76 -7.51
C GLU A 71 -21.91 4.06 -6.74
N ILE A 72 -20.87 4.88 -6.83
CA ILE A 72 -20.82 6.18 -6.17
C ILE A 72 -20.82 7.25 -7.25
N ASP A 73 -21.82 8.11 -7.18
CA ASP A 73 -21.95 9.27 -8.05
C ASP A 73 -21.66 10.54 -7.24
N ALA A 74 -20.42 11.02 -7.35
CA ALA A 74 -19.93 12.20 -6.63
C ALA A 74 -19.10 13.08 -7.59
N PRO A 75 -19.74 13.90 -8.44
CA PRO A 75 -19.05 14.66 -9.50
C PRO A 75 -18.09 15.74 -8.98
N ARG A 76 -18.30 16.24 -7.76
CA ARG A 76 -17.47 17.29 -7.14
C ARG A 76 -16.41 16.72 -6.19
N LEU A 77 -16.20 15.40 -6.21
CA LEU A 77 -15.33 14.72 -5.26
C LEU A 77 -13.87 15.15 -5.45
N ARG A 78 -13.27 15.68 -4.39
CA ARG A 78 -11.86 16.07 -4.34
C ARG A 78 -11.04 15.16 -3.44
N ARG A 79 -11.68 14.52 -2.46
CA ARG A 79 -11.04 13.61 -1.51
C ARG A 79 -11.87 12.35 -1.34
N PHE A 80 -11.22 11.21 -1.49
CA PHE A 80 -11.85 9.91 -1.24
C PHE A 80 -11.01 9.09 -0.29
N THR A 81 -11.63 8.57 0.77
CA THR A 81 -10.97 7.65 1.70
C THR A 81 -11.77 6.36 1.79
N TYR A 82 -11.09 5.24 1.64
CA TYR A 82 -11.65 3.91 1.77
C TYR A 82 -10.82 3.08 2.73
N LYS A 83 -11.45 2.53 3.77
CA LYS A 83 -10.84 1.53 4.64
C LYS A 83 -11.80 0.34 4.75
N GLY A 84 -11.36 -0.84 4.33
CA GLY A 84 -12.22 -2.02 4.44
C GLY A 84 -11.78 -3.19 3.55
N VAL A 85 -12.56 -4.27 3.59
CA VAL A 85 -12.38 -5.43 2.71
C VAL A 85 -12.49 -5.00 1.25
N LEU A 86 -11.77 -5.61 0.31
CA LEU A 86 -11.89 -5.25 -1.09
C LEU A 86 -13.33 -5.50 -1.61
N ARG A 87 -13.95 -4.46 -2.17
CA ARG A 87 -15.32 -4.48 -2.71
C ARG A 87 -15.30 -4.02 -4.17
N GLN A 88 -16.30 -4.44 -4.96
CA GLN A 88 -16.48 -3.93 -6.32
C GLN A 88 -17.14 -2.55 -6.24
N VAL A 89 -16.31 -1.51 -6.14
CA VAL A 89 -16.76 -0.11 -6.11
C VAL A 89 -16.42 0.56 -7.44
N SER A 90 -17.36 1.34 -7.97
CA SER A 90 -17.20 2.12 -9.21
C SER A 90 -17.58 3.58 -8.95
N LEU A 91 -16.76 4.50 -9.44
CA LEU A 91 -17.10 5.93 -9.48
C LEU A 91 -17.71 6.22 -10.86
N THR A 92 -18.99 6.60 -10.90
CA THR A 92 -19.71 6.82 -12.16
C THR A 92 -19.41 8.17 -12.78
N SER A 93 -19.14 9.17 -11.96
CA SER A 93 -18.63 10.47 -12.41
C SER A 93 -17.11 10.46 -12.37
N GLN A 94 -16.46 10.71 -13.52
CA GLN A 94 -15.04 11.03 -13.51
C GLN A 94 -14.89 12.39 -12.85
N ALA A 95 -14.65 12.39 -11.54
CA ALA A 95 -14.26 13.59 -10.82
C ALA A 95 -12.95 14.09 -11.42
N THR A 96 -13.05 15.06 -12.33
CA THR A 96 -11.90 15.63 -13.06
C THR A 96 -10.91 16.30 -12.12
N ASP A 97 -11.39 16.74 -10.94
CA ASP A 97 -10.62 17.47 -9.94
C ASP A 97 -10.29 16.63 -8.70
N LEU A 98 -10.23 15.30 -8.83
CA LEU A 98 -9.91 14.45 -7.70
C LEU A 98 -8.47 14.74 -7.23
N ALA A 99 -8.34 15.39 -6.07
CA ALA A 99 -7.04 15.77 -5.56
C ALA A 99 -6.33 14.58 -4.90
N ARG A 100 -7.06 13.83 -4.07
CA ARG A 100 -6.48 12.78 -3.24
C ARG A 100 -7.39 11.57 -3.08
N ALA A 101 -6.79 10.38 -3.16
CA ALA A 101 -7.40 9.12 -2.78
C ALA A 101 -6.55 8.41 -1.72
N ASP A 102 -7.18 7.93 -0.64
CA ASP A 102 -6.55 7.12 0.40
C ASP A 102 -7.27 5.77 0.48
N LEU A 103 -6.58 4.70 0.10
CA LEU A 103 -7.13 3.36 -0.04
C LEU A 103 -6.43 2.42 0.93
N HIS A 104 -7.14 1.96 1.95
CA HIS A 104 -6.72 0.95 2.89
C HIS A 104 -7.53 -0.34 2.68
N ILE A 105 -6.93 -1.27 1.95
CA ILE A 105 -7.54 -2.55 1.61
C ILE A 105 -7.15 -3.61 2.65
N ILE A 106 -8.16 -4.09 3.36
CA ILE A 106 -8.03 -5.14 4.37
C ILE A 106 -8.26 -6.50 3.70
N ARG A 107 -7.36 -7.46 3.96
CA ARG A 107 -7.50 -8.83 3.48
C ARG A 107 -8.58 -9.57 4.29
N GLU A 108 -9.53 -10.18 3.60
CA GLU A 108 -10.54 -11.04 4.22
C GLU A 108 -9.98 -12.44 4.47
N PHE A 109 -9.99 -12.91 5.72
CA PHE A 109 -9.51 -14.24 6.10
C PHE A 109 -10.51 -15.31 5.67
N ILE A 110 -10.14 -16.18 4.71
CA ILE A 110 -10.96 -17.33 4.28
C ILE A 110 -10.09 -18.60 4.21
N SER A 111 -10.74 -19.77 4.31
CA SER A 111 -10.16 -21.11 4.26
C SER A 111 -9.21 -21.34 3.09
N ARG A 112 -8.09 -22.05 3.37
CA ARG A 112 -6.93 -22.28 2.46
C ARG A 112 -7.24 -22.98 1.13
N SER A 113 -8.42 -23.57 0.96
CA SER A 113 -8.75 -24.43 -0.18
C SER A 113 -9.04 -23.68 -1.50
N ASP A 114 -9.20 -22.34 -1.49
CA ASP A 114 -9.53 -21.54 -2.69
C ASP A 114 -8.64 -20.28 -2.87
N GLU A 115 -7.47 -20.26 -2.23
CA GLU A 115 -6.58 -19.09 -2.14
C GLU A 115 -6.14 -18.56 -3.52
N ASP A 116 -5.73 -19.42 -4.46
CA ASP A 116 -5.16 -18.96 -5.74
C ASP A 116 -6.20 -18.40 -6.72
N ALA A 117 -7.39 -19.02 -6.79
CA ALA A 117 -8.47 -18.52 -7.63
C ALA A 117 -9.07 -17.24 -7.05
N ARG A 118 -9.14 -17.14 -5.72
CA ARG A 118 -9.57 -15.92 -5.03
C ARG A 118 -8.58 -14.77 -5.19
N ARG A 119 -7.28 -15.01 -4.99
CA ARG A 119 -6.23 -13.99 -5.26
C ARG A 119 -6.32 -13.42 -6.67
N ARG A 120 -6.59 -14.27 -7.67
CA ARG A 120 -6.80 -13.80 -9.05
C ARG A 120 -8.04 -12.91 -9.19
N ARG A 121 -9.15 -13.26 -8.55
CA ARG A 121 -10.37 -12.43 -8.53
C ARG A 121 -10.14 -11.11 -7.78
N ASP A 122 -9.47 -11.15 -6.63
CA ASP A 122 -9.17 -9.98 -5.82
C ASP A 122 -8.21 -9.05 -6.54
N LEU A 123 -7.18 -9.58 -7.21
CA LEU A 123 -6.27 -8.81 -8.06
C LEU A 123 -7.03 -8.05 -9.16
N VAL A 124 -7.93 -8.74 -9.88
CA VAL A 124 -8.76 -8.11 -10.92
C VAL A 124 -9.68 -7.05 -10.32
N THR A 125 -10.28 -7.33 -9.15
CA THR A 125 -11.15 -6.39 -8.44
C THR A 125 -10.39 -5.15 -7.98
N PHE A 126 -9.17 -5.34 -7.47
CA PHE A 126 -8.28 -4.28 -7.02
C PHE A 126 -7.95 -3.33 -8.17
N TRP A 127 -7.45 -3.84 -9.30
CA TRP A 127 -7.09 -2.98 -10.43
C TRP A 127 -8.29 -2.30 -11.08
N ARG A 128 -9.47 -2.94 -11.08
CA ARG A 128 -10.72 -2.29 -11.50
C ARG A 128 -11.12 -1.16 -10.56
N PHE A 129 -10.95 -1.36 -9.25
CA PHE A 129 -11.24 -0.35 -8.24
C PHE A 129 -10.26 0.83 -8.32
N ALA A 130 -8.96 0.54 -8.38
CA ALA A 130 -7.89 1.53 -8.49
C ALA A 130 -8.06 2.43 -9.74
N ARG A 131 -8.56 1.87 -10.85
CA ARG A 131 -8.83 2.62 -12.09
C ARG A 131 -9.78 3.80 -11.91
N ASN A 132 -10.69 3.77 -10.93
CA ASN A 132 -11.58 4.91 -10.66
C ASN A 132 -10.81 6.18 -10.26
N PHE A 133 -9.55 6.04 -9.83
CA PHE A 133 -8.71 7.12 -9.32
C PHE A 133 -7.64 7.56 -10.34
N SER A 134 -7.81 7.25 -11.63
CA SER A 134 -6.82 7.58 -12.68
C SER A 134 -6.47 9.06 -12.81
N ASN A 135 -7.39 9.94 -12.40
CA ASN A 135 -7.23 11.40 -12.46
C ASN A 135 -6.69 11.99 -11.15
N ALA A 136 -6.48 11.18 -10.11
CA ALA A 136 -5.99 11.65 -8.83
C ALA A 136 -4.58 12.22 -8.93
N LYS A 137 -4.30 13.30 -8.18
CA LYS A 137 -2.93 13.83 -8.03
C LYS A 137 -2.14 13.10 -6.96
N GLU A 138 -2.81 12.70 -5.88
CA GLU A 138 -2.22 11.99 -4.76
C GLU A 138 -2.96 10.67 -4.51
N LEU A 139 -2.20 9.58 -4.35
CA LEU A 139 -2.72 8.27 -4.00
C LEU A 139 -1.92 7.70 -2.84
N LYS A 140 -2.62 7.41 -1.74
CA LYS A 140 -2.10 6.60 -0.65
C LYS A 140 -2.74 5.22 -0.72
N LEU A 141 -1.91 4.19 -0.77
CA LEU A 141 -2.32 2.81 -0.92
C LEU A 141 -1.74 1.98 0.23
N ARG A 142 -2.61 1.49 1.10
CA ARG A 142 -2.30 0.54 2.16
C ARG A 142 -2.91 -0.81 1.83
N VAL A 143 -2.07 -1.84 1.70
CA VAL A 143 -2.51 -3.21 1.43
C VAL A 143 -1.86 -4.16 2.43
N SER A 144 -2.55 -5.24 2.79
CA SER A 144 -1.97 -6.25 3.69
C SER A 144 -0.67 -6.85 3.14
N SER A 145 -0.61 -7.13 1.84
CA SER A 145 0.60 -7.60 1.15
C SER A 145 0.71 -7.00 -0.24
N LEU A 146 1.90 -6.50 -0.59
CA LEU A 146 2.20 -6.04 -1.95
C LEU A 146 2.11 -7.17 -2.97
N ASP A 147 2.28 -8.42 -2.53
CA ASP A 147 2.18 -9.58 -3.40
C ASP A 147 0.75 -9.75 -3.96
N ASP A 148 -0.27 -9.27 -3.22
CA ASP A 148 -1.68 -9.43 -3.57
C ASP A 148 -2.10 -8.50 -4.74
N ILE A 149 -1.31 -7.46 -5.05
CA ILE A 149 -1.59 -6.51 -6.15
C ILE A 149 -0.66 -6.71 -7.36
N ALA A 150 0.22 -7.71 -7.33
CA ALA A 150 1.19 -7.97 -8.40
C ALA A 150 0.56 -8.66 -9.62
N VAL A 151 0.56 -7.97 -10.77
CA VAL A 151 0.21 -8.55 -12.07
C VAL A 151 1.45 -9.17 -12.71
N VAL A 152 1.60 -10.49 -12.57
CA VAL A 152 2.78 -11.24 -13.06
C VAL A 152 2.66 -11.60 -14.55
N ALA A 153 1.47 -11.99 -15.01
CA ALA A 153 1.28 -12.44 -16.38
C ALA A 153 1.21 -11.25 -17.37
N ALA A 154 2.06 -11.26 -18.40
CA ALA A 154 2.12 -10.19 -19.41
C ALA A 154 0.78 -9.92 -20.10
N ALA A 155 0.02 -10.97 -20.42
CA ALA A 155 -1.31 -10.85 -21.02
C ALA A 155 -2.35 -10.16 -20.11
N SER A 156 -2.14 -10.19 -18.79
CA SER A 156 -2.98 -9.49 -17.81
C SER A 156 -2.54 -8.04 -17.61
N GLN A 157 -1.27 -7.72 -17.85
CA GLN A 157 -0.75 -6.36 -17.70
C GLN A 157 -1.47 -5.40 -18.65
N THR A 158 -1.62 -5.75 -19.93
CA THR A 158 -2.31 -4.92 -20.92
C THR A 158 -3.82 -4.77 -20.67
N LYS A 159 -4.43 -5.70 -19.92
CA LYS A 159 -5.87 -5.69 -19.61
C LYS A 159 -6.19 -4.95 -18.32
N LEU A 160 -5.31 -5.03 -17.32
CA LEU A 160 -5.57 -4.53 -15.97
C LEU A 160 -4.87 -3.21 -15.67
N LEU A 161 -3.65 -3.03 -16.16
CA LEU A 161 -2.85 -1.85 -15.85
C LEU A 161 -3.32 -0.68 -16.74
N ARG A 162 -3.74 0.40 -16.08
CA ARG A 162 -4.16 1.64 -16.73
C ARG A 162 -3.38 2.80 -16.12
N SER A 163 -3.04 3.78 -16.95
CA SER A 163 -2.26 4.93 -16.53
C SER A 163 -3.02 5.83 -15.54
N PHE A 164 -2.33 6.22 -14.47
CA PHE A 164 -2.63 7.33 -13.58
C PHE A 164 -1.92 8.58 -14.13
N CYS A 165 -2.50 9.21 -15.15
CA CYS A 165 -1.82 10.23 -15.96
C CYS A 165 -1.48 11.52 -15.19
N ASN A 166 -2.16 11.78 -14.09
CA ASN A 166 -2.01 13.01 -13.30
C ASN A 166 -1.37 12.76 -11.92
N LEU A 167 -0.97 11.53 -11.63
CA LEU A 167 -0.50 11.16 -10.29
C LEU A 167 0.92 11.69 -10.05
N GLU A 168 1.01 12.70 -9.21
CA GLU A 168 2.27 13.33 -8.82
C GLU A 168 2.85 12.68 -7.55
N CYS A 169 2.00 12.19 -6.64
CA CYS A 169 2.41 11.62 -5.36
C CYS A 169 1.81 10.23 -5.14
N LEU A 170 2.66 9.24 -4.84
CA LEU A 170 2.26 7.87 -4.53
C LEU A 170 2.89 7.43 -3.21
N GLU A 171 2.05 7.14 -2.22
CA GLU A 171 2.46 6.49 -0.97
C GLU A 171 1.96 5.05 -0.96
N ILE A 172 2.87 4.10 -0.75
CA ILE A 172 2.58 2.66 -0.71
C ILE A 172 2.97 2.15 0.67
N GLU A 173 2.05 1.46 1.33
CA GLU A 173 2.29 0.76 2.57
C GLU A 173 1.81 -0.68 2.44
N GLY A 174 2.67 -1.63 2.80
CA GLY A 174 2.28 -3.02 2.82
C GLY A 174 3.43 -3.97 3.10
N MET A 175 3.07 -5.21 3.43
CA MET A 175 4.06 -6.25 3.65
C MET A 175 4.69 -6.66 2.32
N ASN A 176 5.98 -6.96 2.36
CA ASN A 176 6.67 -7.66 1.29
C ASN A 176 6.91 -9.12 1.72
N GLY A 177 6.73 -10.06 0.80
CA GLY A 177 7.11 -11.45 1.06
C GLY A 177 8.62 -11.58 1.34
N ARG A 178 9.03 -12.70 1.95
CA ARG A 178 10.42 -12.97 2.44
C ARG A 178 11.56 -12.65 1.45
N LYS A 179 11.30 -12.65 0.14
CA LYS A 179 12.31 -12.35 -0.91
C LYS A 179 12.02 -11.08 -1.70
N GLY A 180 10.90 -10.40 -1.46
CA GLY A 180 10.51 -9.17 -2.16
C GLY A 180 10.27 -9.30 -3.68
N LYS A 181 10.37 -10.48 -4.28
CA LYS A 181 10.28 -10.66 -5.74
C LYS A 181 8.92 -10.22 -6.29
N THR A 182 7.83 -10.65 -5.66
CA THR A 182 6.47 -10.33 -6.10
C THR A 182 6.10 -8.89 -5.76
N ALA A 183 6.48 -8.40 -4.57
CA ALA A 183 6.43 -6.99 -4.23
C ALA A 183 7.16 -6.08 -5.25
N ALA A 184 8.31 -6.50 -5.78
CA ALA A 184 9.02 -5.79 -6.84
C ALA A 184 8.18 -5.70 -8.12
N VAL A 185 7.46 -6.77 -8.48
CA VAL A 185 6.52 -6.77 -9.61
C VAL A 185 5.36 -5.81 -9.35
N ALA A 186 4.81 -5.77 -8.13
CA ALA A 186 3.77 -4.82 -7.77
C ALA A 186 4.22 -3.36 -7.91
N ILE A 187 5.39 -3.03 -7.36
CA ILE A 187 6.00 -1.69 -7.48
C ILE A 187 6.27 -1.36 -8.95
N ALA A 188 6.82 -2.29 -9.74
CA ALA A 188 7.03 -2.11 -11.17
C ALA A 188 5.73 -1.81 -11.92
N ASN A 189 4.65 -2.54 -11.63
CA ASN A 189 3.34 -2.29 -12.23
C ASN A 189 2.81 -0.90 -11.89
N LEU A 190 2.98 -0.44 -10.65
CA LEU A 190 2.58 0.90 -10.24
C LEU A 190 3.41 1.98 -10.94
N LEU A 191 4.74 1.85 -10.98
CA LEU A 191 5.62 2.79 -11.68
C LEU A 191 5.28 2.90 -13.18
N LEU A 192 4.95 1.78 -13.83
CA LEU A 192 4.50 1.79 -15.23
C LEU A 192 3.19 2.56 -15.42
N CYS A 193 2.32 2.54 -14.42
CA CYS A 193 1.04 3.25 -14.49
C CYS A 193 1.20 4.75 -14.20
N CYS A 194 2.32 5.22 -13.62
CA CYS A 194 2.44 6.60 -13.13
C CYS A 194 3.53 7.37 -13.89
N PRO A 195 3.27 7.86 -15.12
CA PRO A 195 4.30 8.46 -15.98
C PRO A 195 4.82 9.81 -15.48
N VAL A 196 4.05 10.56 -14.67
CA VAL A 196 4.39 11.91 -14.19
C VAL A 196 4.72 11.93 -12.69
N LEU A 197 4.93 10.76 -12.08
CA LEU A 197 5.19 10.62 -10.64
C LEU A 197 6.40 11.44 -10.21
N ARG A 198 6.23 12.30 -9.20
CA ARG A 198 7.28 13.17 -8.63
C ARG A 198 7.75 12.69 -7.28
N ASP A 199 6.80 12.23 -6.45
CA ASP A 199 7.04 11.82 -5.08
C ASP A 199 6.58 10.38 -4.88
N LEU A 200 7.52 9.51 -4.51
CA LEU A 200 7.25 8.11 -4.18
C LEU A 200 7.64 7.84 -2.73
N ARG A 201 6.70 7.32 -1.93
CA ARG A 201 6.99 6.82 -0.59
C ARG A 201 6.61 5.35 -0.50
N ILE A 202 7.52 4.50 -0.04
CA ILE A 202 7.29 3.08 0.16
C ILE A 202 7.60 2.73 1.62
N ASN A 203 6.60 2.21 2.32
CA ASN A 203 6.71 1.71 3.67
C ASN A 203 6.50 0.19 3.67
N LEU A 204 7.59 -0.54 3.88
CA LEU A 204 7.63 -1.99 3.93
C LEU A 204 7.53 -2.45 5.40
N SER A 205 6.34 -2.89 5.78
CA SER A 205 6.13 -3.45 7.11
C SER A 205 6.55 -4.92 7.15
N THR A 206 7.37 -5.30 8.13
CA THR A 206 7.70 -6.72 8.42
C THR A 206 6.75 -7.36 9.42
N VAL A 207 5.88 -6.56 10.05
CA VAL A 207 4.95 -7.03 11.08
C VAL A 207 3.68 -7.50 10.39
N TRP A 208 3.34 -8.78 10.59
CA TRP A 208 2.00 -9.27 10.34
C TRP A 208 1.06 -8.51 11.27
N SER A 209 0.43 -7.43 10.80
CA SER A 209 -0.60 -6.76 11.57
C SER A 209 -1.84 -7.65 11.53
N TYR A 210 -1.89 -8.64 12.42
CA TYR A 210 -3.12 -9.38 12.76
C TYR A 210 -4.20 -8.48 13.39
N VAL A 211 -3.90 -7.19 13.58
CA VAL A 211 -4.62 -6.30 14.50
C VAL A 211 -5.96 -5.79 13.96
N ASP A 212 -6.30 -5.97 12.68
CA ASP A 212 -7.63 -5.53 12.16
C ASP A 212 -8.61 -6.68 11.88
N ALA A 213 -8.30 -7.90 12.33
CA ALA A 213 -9.17 -9.08 12.17
C ALA A 213 -9.57 -9.69 13.52
N HIS A 214 -10.30 -8.92 14.32
CA HIS A 214 -11.09 -9.46 15.44
C HIS A 214 -12.58 -9.32 15.16
N TYR A 215 -13.10 -10.24 14.34
CA TYR A 215 -14.42 -10.80 14.55
C TYR A 215 -14.23 -12.30 14.71
N HIS A 216 -14.05 -12.74 15.96
CA HIS A 216 -14.58 -13.97 16.57
C HIS A 216 -13.88 -14.19 17.93
N PRO A 217 -14.61 -14.21 19.06
CA PRO A 217 -14.04 -14.46 20.38
C PRO A 217 -13.85 -15.97 20.59
N GLY A 218 -12.62 -16.39 20.89
CA GLY A 218 -12.37 -17.73 21.40
C GLY A 218 -11.11 -18.40 20.88
N THR A 219 -10.07 -18.36 21.70
CA THR A 219 -8.94 -19.31 21.77
C THR A 219 -8.02 -19.45 20.54
N CYS A 220 -6.83 -18.85 20.62
CA CYS A 220 -5.68 -19.21 19.76
C CYS A 220 -4.53 -19.75 20.64
N PRO A 221 -4.16 -21.04 20.52
CA PRO A 221 -3.07 -21.67 21.28
C PRO A 221 -1.64 -21.12 21.05
N MET A 222 -1.49 -20.07 20.23
CA MET A 222 -0.22 -19.49 19.80
C MET A 222 0.34 -18.41 20.74
N GLU A 223 -0.46 -17.90 21.68
CA GLU A 223 0.00 -16.92 22.69
C GLU A 223 1.25 -17.42 23.44
N ARG A 224 1.35 -18.74 23.67
CA ARG A 224 2.50 -19.35 24.35
C ARG A 224 3.82 -19.26 23.58
N LYS A 225 3.79 -19.24 22.24
CA LYS A 225 5.03 -19.16 21.43
C LYS A 225 5.57 -17.75 21.34
N CYS A 226 4.70 -16.76 21.14
CA CYS A 226 5.10 -15.35 21.18
C CYS A 226 5.52 -14.91 22.58
N GLN A 227 4.86 -15.41 23.62
CA GLN A 227 5.28 -15.17 25.01
C GLN A 227 6.65 -15.80 25.28
N HIS A 228 6.87 -17.04 24.83
CA HIS A 228 8.16 -17.71 24.99
C HIS A 228 9.31 -16.99 24.26
N ASP A 229 9.10 -16.46 23.05
CA ASP A 229 10.12 -15.68 22.33
C ASP A 229 10.39 -14.32 22.98
N LEU A 230 9.37 -13.69 23.58
CA LEU A 230 9.51 -12.46 24.37
C LEU A 230 10.28 -12.72 25.66
N ASP A 231 9.90 -13.75 26.41
CA ASP A 231 10.54 -14.14 27.68
C ASP A 231 12.02 -14.51 27.44
N LYS A 232 12.32 -15.19 26.32
CA LYS A 232 13.70 -15.51 25.91
C LYS A 232 14.51 -14.25 25.58
N SER A 233 13.87 -13.22 25.03
CA SER A 233 14.52 -11.93 24.74
C SER A 233 14.73 -11.09 26.01
N ILE A 234 13.83 -11.17 26.99
CA ILE A 234 13.96 -10.52 28.31
C ILE A 234 15.07 -11.21 29.10
N GLN A 235 15.10 -12.53 29.11
CA GLN A 235 16.13 -13.32 29.79
C GLN A 235 17.53 -13.11 29.18
N ALA A 236 17.62 -12.93 27.85
CA ALA A 236 18.86 -12.54 27.18
C ALA A 236 19.29 -11.10 27.49
N PHE A 237 18.37 -10.22 27.85
CA PHE A 237 18.66 -8.85 28.27
C PHE A 237 19.13 -8.78 29.72
N GLU A 238 18.51 -9.57 30.61
CA GLU A 238 18.89 -9.68 32.02
C GLU A 238 20.28 -10.33 32.21
N ASN A 239 20.69 -11.20 31.28
CA ASN A 239 22.00 -11.86 31.31
C ASN A 239 23.17 -11.04 30.71
N ARG A 240 23.00 -9.74 30.43
CA ARG A 240 24.06 -8.84 29.90
C ARG A 240 25.17 -8.50 30.92
N GLY A 241 25.38 -9.32 31.93
CA GLY A 241 26.36 -9.10 32.98
C GLY A 241 27.80 -9.52 32.65
N SER A 242 28.05 -10.41 31.69
CA SER A 242 29.43 -10.86 31.38
C SER A 242 29.48 -11.68 30.08
N GLU A 243 29.82 -11.08 28.94
CA GLU A 243 30.51 -11.77 27.83
C GLU A 243 31.41 -10.78 27.08
N PRO A 244 32.58 -11.22 26.57
CA PRO A 244 33.67 -10.34 26.18
C PRO A 244 33.40 -9.62 24.86
N VAL A 245 33.98 -8.43 24.74
CA VAL A 245 34.03 -7.60 23.54
C VAL A 245 34.62 -8.42 22.39
N GLY A 246 33.74 -8.88 21.49
CA GLY A 246 34.11 -9.49 20.23
C GLY A 246 34.49 -8.41 19.23
N GLN A 247 35.76 -8.50 18.82
CA GLN A 247 36.46 -7.85 17.72
C GLN A 247 35.58 -7.34 16.58
N ASP A 248 35.81 -6.08 16.19
CA ASP A 248 35.28 -5.46 14.97
C ASP A 248 35.78 -6.23 13.74
N ASP A 249 34.90 -7.04 13.15
CA ASP A 249 35.08 -7.52 11.79
C ASP A 249 34.50 -6.46 10.83
N ASP A 250 35.43 -5.66 10.28
CA ASP A 250 35.27 -4.82 9.11
C ASP A 250 34.96 -5.70 7.89
N ASP A 251 33.70 -6.12 7.74
CA ASP A 251 33.21 -6.78 6.52
C ASP A 251 32.56 -5.74 5.59
N GLY A 252 33.42 -4.99 4.91
CA GLY A 252 33.07 -3.94 3.94
C GLY A 252 32.57 -4.45 2.58
N ASP A 253 32.48 -5.78 2.37
CA ASP A 253 32.31 -6.40 1.05
C ASP A 253 31.01 -7.22 0.84
N THR A 254 30.15 -7.40 1.85
CA THR A 254 29.05 -8.38 1.72
C THR A 254 27.83 -7.94 0.91
N TYR A 255 27.76 -6.69 0.43
CA TYR A 255 26.57 -6.15 -0.27
C TYR A 255 26.73 -6.00 -1.79
N ASP A 256 27.90 -6.27 -2.36
CA ASP A 256 28.11 -6.15 -3.81
C ASP A 256 27.46 -7.32 -4.60
N HIS A 257 27.12 -8.41 -3.89
CA HIS A 257 26.38 -9.57 -4.45
C HIS A 257 24.86 -9.46 -4.39
N LEU A 258 24.29 -8.27 -4.14
CA LEU A 258 22.85 -8.07 -4.21
C LEU A 258 22.36 -8.29 -5.65
N SER A 259 21.80 -9.48 -5.90
CA SER A 259 21.17 -9.78 -7.19
C SER A 259 20.08 -8.76 -7.48
N ASP A 260 20.08 -8.22 -8.70
CA ASP A 260 19.16 -7.18 -9.15
C ASP A 260 17.69 -7.59 -8.96
N LEU A 261 16.81 -6.59 -9.00
CA LEU A 261 15.36 -6.78 -9.01
C LEU A 261 14.91 -6.93 -10.47
N PRO A 262 14.85 -8.14 -11.06
CA PRO A 262 14.62 -8.31 -12.50
C PRO A 262 13.30 -7.74 -12.99
N ALA A 263 12.29 -7.67 -12.12
CA ALA A 263 11.01 -7.05 -12.42
C ALA A 263 11.10 -5.53 -12.64
N LEU A 264 12.13 -4.90 -12.06
CA LEU A 264 12.39 -3.46 -12.13
C LEU A 264 13.53 -3.16 -13.11
N SER A 265 14.67 -3.84 -13.04
CA SER A 265 15.85 -3.54 -13.89
C SER A 265 15.66 -3.83 -15.37
N GLY A 266 14.74 -4.72 -15.76
CA GLY A 266 14.47 -5.05 -17.16
C GLY A 266 13.45 -4.13 -17.86
N ARG A 267 13.04 -3.02 -17.25
CA ARG A 267 11.95 -2.16 -17.74
C ARG A 267 12.33 -0.70 -17.69
N VAL A 268 11.81 0.07 -18.65
CA VAL A 268 11.94 1.53 -18.67
C VAL A 268 10.67 2.14 -18.07
N PHE A 269 10.86 3.03 -17.10
CA PHE A 269 9.78 3.74 -16.43
C PHE A 269 9.87 5.23 -16.77
N PRO A 270 8.87 5.83 -17.45
CA PRO A 270 8.94 7.24 -17.86
C PRO A 270 9.18 8.20 -16.69
N CYS A 271 8.58 7.94 -15.53
CA CYS A 271 8.73 8.79 -14.36
C CYS A 271 10.16 8.81 -13.82
N LEU A 272 10.89 7.69 -13.84
CA LEU A 272 12.29 7.66 -13.40
C LEU A 272 13.21 8.51 -14.27
N GLN A 273 12.88 8.67 -15.55
CA GLN A 273 13.68 9.44 -16.50
C GLN A 273 13.36 10.94 -16.45
N THR A 274 12.13 11.31 -16.12
CA THR A 274 11.61 12.66 -16.43
C THR A 274 11.03 13.42 -15.24
N SER A 275 10.51 12.74 -14.21
CA SER A 275 9.69 13.42 -13.20
C SER A 275 9.98 13.06 -11.75
N LEU A 276 10.49 11.86 -11.44
CA LEU A 276 10.64 11.38 -10.07
C LEU A 276 11.79 12.10 -9.36
N ARG A 277 11.43 13.01 -8.44
CA ARG A 277 12.37 13.87 -7.72
C ARG A 277 12.63 13.41 -6.29
N ARG A 278 11.65 12.80 -5.63
CA ARG A 278 11.78 12.38 -4.23
C ARG A 278 11.36 10.94 -4.03
N VAL A 279 12.20 10.18 -3.32
CA VAL A 279 11.93 8.79 -2.94
C VAL A 279 12.10 8.63 -1.43
N GLY A 280 11.03 8.24 -0.74
CA GLY A 280 11.06 7.84 0.66
C GLY A 280 10.95 6.33 0.82
N LEU A 281 11.89 5.70 1.52
CA LEU A 281 11.90 4.26 1.79
C LEU A 281 11.97 4.00 3.28
N GLN A 282 10.95 3.34 3.82
CA GLN A 282 10.93 2.84 5.18
C GLN A 282 10.88 1.32 5.15
N PHE A 283 11.80 0.65 5.82
CA PHE A 283 11.84 -0.81 5.92
C PHE A 283 12.64 -1.23 7.15
N ARG A 284 12.47 -2.48 7.59
CA ARG A 284 13.30 -3.03 8.65
C ARG A 284 14.56 -3.68 8.07
N LEU A 285 15.72 -3.24 8.52
CA LEU A 285 16.98 -3.90 8.15
C LEU A 285 17.11 -5.25 8.87
N GLU A 286 16.89 -6.35 8.14
CA GLU A 286 17.20 -7.70 8.62
C GLU A 286 18.69 -8.01 8.44
N LYS A 287 19.27 -8.80 9.37
CA LYS A 287 20.68 -9.24 9.32
C LYS A 287 21.02 -10.16 8.14
N THR A 288 20.06 -10.46 7.26
CA THR A 288 20.23 -11.39 6.14
C THR A 288 20.64 -10.63 4.88
N HIS A 289 21.53 -11.25 4.07
CA HIS A 289 22.12 -10.67 2.86
C HIS A 289 21.14 -10.38 1.69
N ASN A 290 19.83 -10.49 1.89
CA ASN A 290 18.83 -10.32 0.84
C ASN A 290 17.75 -9.30 1.25
N ASN A 291 18.18 -8.13 1.72
CA ASN A 291 17.25 -7.09 2.13
C ASN A 291 16.60 -6.41 0.91
N PHE A 292 15.28 -6.56 0.79
CA PHE A 292 14.51 -5.98 -0.31
C PHE A 292 14.58 -4.44 -0.34
N GLY A 293 14.57 -3.79 0.83
CA GLY A 293 14.68 -2.33 0.93
C GLY A 293 16.01 -1.81 0.40
N VAL A 294 17.12 -2.48 0.72
CA VAL A 294 18.46 -2.13 0.20
C VAL A 294 18.52 -2.27 -1.33
N LYS A 295 17.86 -3.29 -1.88
CA LYS A 295 17.76 -3.45 -3.34
C LYS A 295 16.94 -2.35 -4.01
N LEU A 296 15.88 -1.86 -3.36
CA LEU A 296 15.11 -0.71 -3.85
C LEU A 296 15.95 0.58 -3.81
N ILE A 297 16.72 0.80 -2.75
CA ILE A 297 17.66 1.93 -2.65
C ILE A 297 18.61 1.92 -3.86
N LYS A 298 19.31 0.80 -4.08
CA LYS A 298 20.24 0.64 -5.21
C LYS A 298 19.54 0.90 -6.55
N PHE A 299 18.35 0.31 -6.75
CA PHE A 299 17.58 0.49 -7.97
C PHE A 299 17.24 1.97 -8.24
N PHE A 300 16.65 2.68 -7.28
CA PHE A 300 16.28 4.08 -7.49
C PHE A 300 17.50 5.00 -7.63
N ALA A 301 18.57 4.77 -6.86
CA ALA A 301 19.81 5.53 -6.96
C ALA A 301 20.44 5.44 -8.36
N GLN A 302 20.32 4.28 -9.02
CA GLN A 302 20.90 4.02 -10.33
C GLN A 302 19.99 4.40 -11.50
N ASN A 303 18.66 4.39 -11.32
CA ASN A 303 17.71 4.50 -12.43
C ASN A 303 16.91 5.80 -12.45
N ALA A 304 16.82 6.55 -11.33
CA ALA A 304 16.09 7.80 -11.26
C ALA A 304 17.01 8.99 -11.65
N MET A 305 16.89 9.45 -12.89
CA MET A 305 17.81 10.43 -13.52
C MET A 305 17.64 11.85 -13.01
N VAL A 306 16.46 12.18 -12.47
CA VAL A 306 16.11 13.52 -11.97
C VAL A 306 15.84 13.51 -10.46
N LEU A 307 16.35 12.47 -9.77
CA LEU A 307 16.21 12.35 -8.33
C LEU A 307 16.97 13.49 -7.65
N GLU A 308 16.30 14.19 -6.75
CA GLU A 308 16.84 15.29 -5.95
C GLU A 308 17.06 14.85 -4.50
N GLU A 309 16.17 13.98 -3.99
CA GLU A 309 16.16 13.56 -2.58
C GLU A 309 15.80 12.08 -2.43
N MET A 310 16.56 11.37 -1.60
CA MET A 310 16.24 10.03 -1.14
C MET A 310 16.19 10.01 0.39
N GLN A 311 15.01 9.80 0.94
CA GLN A 311 14.78 9.65 2.38
C GLN A 311 14.75 8.18 2.76
N ILE A 312 15.54 7.76 3.74
CA ILE A 312 15.62 6.34 4.15
C ILE A 312 15.39 6.21 5.66
N ASP A 313 14.60 5.24 6.10
CA ASP A 313 14.51 4.78 7.50
C ASP A 313 14.60 3.26 7.53
N ASP A 314 15.69 2.76 8.13
CA ASP A 314 16.02 1.34 8.28
C ASP A 314 15.36 0.68 9.51
N GLY A 315 14.56 1.45 10.26
CA GLY A 315 13.87 1.03 11.46
C GLY A 315 14.74 0.94 12.71
N ASN A 316 16.07 1.02 12.60
CA ASN A 316 17.01 0.77 13.70
C ASN A 316 17.85 2.01 14.08
N GLY A 317 17.78 3.10 13.32
CA GLY A 317 18.48 4.37 13.64
C GLY A 317 20.00 4.29 13.55
N LYS A 318 20.56 3.14 13.13
CA LYS A 318 22.00 2.88 12.97
C LYS A 318 22.51 3.14 11.55
N MET A 319 21.67 3.70 10.68
CA MET A 319 21.91 3.91 9.25
C MET A 319 23.25 4.53 8.86
N ARG A 320 23.78 5.45 9.68
CA ARG A 320 24.83 6.39 9.25
C ARG A 320 26.14 5.74 8.77
N HIS A 321 26.49 4.54 9.24
CA HIS A 321 27.81 3.98 8.95
C HIS A 321 27.85 2.98 7.78
N HIS A 322 26.76 2.25 7.47
CA HIS A 322 26.82 1.15 6.48
C HIS A 322 26.08 1.41 5.17
N ILE A 323 24.98 2.17 5.18
CA ILE A 323 24.18 2.41 3.96
C ILE A 323 24.73 3.63 3.20
N ASN A 324 25.11 4.69 3.90
CA ASN A 324 25.64 5.91 3.26
C ASN A 324 26.93 5.63 2.48
N CYS A 325 27.91 4.93 3.06
CA CYS A 325 29.15 4.56 2.36
C CYS A 325 28.89 3.72 1.09
N ASN A 326 27.88 2.84 1.13
CA ASN A 326 27.50 2.03 -0.03
C ASN A 326 26.76 2.86 -1.08
N ILE A 327 25.87 3.77 -0.69
CA ILE A 327 25.21 4.68 -1.63
C ILE A 327 26.26 5.60 -2.28
N GLU A 328 27.17 6.18 -1.50
CA GLU A 328 28.28 6.99 -2.02
C GLU A 328 29.14 6.19 -3.00
N ARG A 329 29.47 4.93 -2.67
CA ARG A 329 30.20 4.03 -3.57
C ARG A 329 29.41 3.69 -4.83
N TRP A 330 28.10 3.43 -4.73
CA TRP A 330 27.24 3.17 -5.89
C TRP A 330 27.12 4.40 -6.78
N LEU A 331 27.01 5.59 -6.19
CA LEU A 331 27.02 6.88 -6.90
C LEU A 331 28.35 7.14 -7.58
N ALA A 332 29.48 6.86 -6.89
CA ALA A 332 30.82 7.00 -7.45
C ALA A 332 31.05 6.04 -8.62
N ASN A 333 30.58 4.79 -8.50
CA ASN A 333 30.68 3.80 -9.55
C ASN A 333 29.74 4.11 -10.73
N SER A 334 28.56 4.70 -10.49
CA SER A 334 27.67 5.17 -11.56
C SER A 334 28.10 6.51 -12.16
N ALA A 335 28.94 7.28 -11.48
CA ALA A 335 29.45 8.56 -11.98
C ALA A 335 30.34 8.40 -13.23
N ASN A 336 30.94 7.22 -13.43
CA ASN A 336 31.62 6.87 -14.68
C ASN A 336 30.67 6.77 -15.90
N ASP A 337 29.34 6.78 -15.69
CA ASP A 337 28.31 6.70 -16.76
C ASP A 337 27.31 7.90 -16.76
N ARG A 338 27.66 9.01 -16.08
CA ARG A 338 26.95 10.32 -15.95
C ARG A 338 25.70 10.40 -15.03
N ARG A 339 25.76 11.43 -14.17
CA ARG A 339 24.68 12.32 -13.64
C ARG A 339 23.67 11.77 -12.61
N THR A 340 24.12 11.41 -11.41
CA THR A 340 23.22 11.42 -10.24
C THR A 340 23.89 12.12 -9.05
N SER A 341 23.40 13.31 -8.71
CA SER A 341 23.76 14.03 -7.48
C SER A 341 22.47 14.34 -6.73
N PHE A 342 22.09 13.47 -5.80
CA PHE A 342 20.92 13.66 -4.94
C PHE A 342 21.33 13.60 -3.47
N VAL A 343 20.51 14.20 -2.62
CA VAL A 343 20.76 14.22 -1.18
C VAL A 343 20.11 12.99 -0.53
N VAL A 344 20.87 12.26 0.28
CA VAL A 344 20.33 11.19 1.13
C VAL A 344 20.05 11.75 2.51
N LEU A 345 18.80 11.67 2.95
CA LEU A 345 18.36 12.14 4.27
C LEU A 345 17.77 10.99 5.09
N PRO A 346 17.90 11.01 6.43
CA PRO A 346 17.09 10.15 7.27
C PRO A 346 15.61 10.54 7.14
N LEU A 347 14.73 9.55 6.99
CA LEU A 347 13.29 9.78 6.91
C LEU A 347 12.76 10.14 8.30
N GLU A 348 12.16 11.33 8.46
CA GLU A 348 11.57 11.73 9.74
C GLU A 348 10.40 10.83 10.10
N ARG A 349 10.45 10.22 11.29
CA ARG A 349 9.32 9.46 11.84
C ARG A 349 8.21 10.44 12.20
N ARG A 350 7.11 10.43 11.45
CA ARG A 350 5.87 11.05 11.91
C ARG A 350 5.36 10.23 13.08
N ASN A 351 5.52 10.75 14.30
CA ASN A 351 4.89 10.19 15.49
C ASN A 351 3.37 10.25 15.30
N HIS A 352 2.68 9.10 15.30
CA HIS A 352 1.21 9.01 15.31
C HIS A 352 0.62 9.32 16.69
N HIS A 353 1.17 10.29 17.41
CA HIS A 353 0.63 10.80 18.67
C HIS A 353 0.48 12.30 18.53
N ASP A 354 -0.54 12.69 17.76
CA ASP A 354 -1.32 13.92 17.93
C ASP A 354 -2.22 14.08 16.70
N ASP A 355 -3.34 13.35 16.70
CA ASP A 355 -4.54 13.72 15.94
C ASP A 355 -5.74 13.15 16.73
N THR A 356 -5.84 13.58 17.99
CA THR A 356 -7.10 13.62 18.72
C THR A 356 -7.18 15.03 19.28
N LEU A 357 -7.78 15.94 18.52
CA LEU A 357 -8.47 17.16 18.96
C LEU A 357 -8.76 18.00 17.70
N LEU A 358 -9.88 17.70 17.04
CA LEU A 358 -10.95 18.64 16.69
C LEU A 358 -12.09 17.91 15.96
#